data_AF-A0AA41TBF0-F1
#
_entry.id   AF-A0AA41TBF0-F1
#
_cell.length_a   1.000
_cell.length_b   1.000
_cell.length_c   1.000
_cell.angle_alpha   90.00
_cell.angle_beta   90.00
_cell.angle_gamma   90.00
#
_symmetry.space_group_name_H-M   'P 1'
#
loop_
_entity.id
_entity.type
_entity.pdbx_description
1 polymer ?
#
loop_
_entity_poly.entity_id
_entity_poly.type
_entity_poly.pdbx_seq_one_letter_code
_entity_poly.pdbx_strand_id
1 'polypeptide(L)'
;MHPAARSSLLLACSLALACSLALMPLIAVSWEIKMSDFEEKDVDAFASNGFRCPTCFAVKGRQCKTEFKWCAGNRTKCVEFSGIIDTGFTNLAIELKKCAQADQCSEPITSYMGFPVSNESRYCKSAFGGGARARPATPILFVLFLGKLLH
;
A
#
# COMPACT_ATOMS: atom_id res chain seq x y z
N MET A 1 -9.68 29.93 64.05
CA MET A 1 -9.75 28.63 63.35
C MET A 1 -9.93 28.87 61.85
N HIS A 2 -8.84 28.65 61.11
CA HIS A 2 -8.63 28.38 59.68
C HIS A 2 -9.55 28.97 58.57
N PRO A 3 -9.04 29.95 57.78
CA PRO A 3 -9.47 30.18 56.39
C PRO A 3 -8.38 29.86 55.35
N ALA A 4 -7.25 29.25 55.72
CA ALA A 4 -6.11 29.04 54.81
C ALA A 4 -6.15 27.73 53.99
N ALA A 5 -6.97 26.74 54.38
CA ALA A 5 -6.91 25.40 53.80
C ALA A 5 -7.68 25.24 52.46
N ARG A 6 -8.63 26.14 52.14
CA ARG A 6 -9.44 26.03 50.91
C ARG A 6 -8.72 26.53 49.66
N SER A 7 -7.83 27.51 49.77
CA SER A 7 -7.13 28.09 48.61
C SER A 7 -6.02 27.17 48.08
N SER A 8 -5.34 26.43 48.96
CA SER A 8 -4.27 25.50 48.58
C SER A 8 -4.79 24.23 47.88
N LEU A 9 -5.98 23.74 48.27
CA LEU A 9 -6.61 22.59 47.59
C LEU A 9 -7.07 22.95 46.17
N LEU A 10 -7.59 24.15 45.96
CA LEU A 10 -8.04 24.61 44.64
C LEU A 10 -6.85 24.81 43.68
N LEU A 11 -5.71 25.32 44.15
CA LEU A 11 -4.47 25.40 43.36
C LEU A 11 -3.93 24.00 43.03
N ALA A 12 -3.87 23.08 44.00
CA ALA A 12 -3.39 21.72 43.77
C ALA A 12 -4.28 20.95 42.78
N CYS A 13 -5.60 21.15 42.85
CA CYS A 13 -6.56 20.50 41.96
C CYS A 13 -6.50 21.06 40.52
N SER A 14 -6.27 22.36 40.36
CA SER A 14 -6.10 22.99 39.03
C SER A 14 -4.74 22.70 38.39
N LEU A 15 -3.66 22.60 39.18
CA LEU A 15 -2.36 22.10 38.71
C LEU A 15 -2.42 20.61 38.32
N ALA A 16 -3.15 19.77 39.06
CA ALA A 16 -3.33 18.36 38.70
C ALA A 16 -4.20 18.15 37.46
N LEU A 17 -5.27 18.94 37.28
CA LEU A 17 -6.10 18.92 36.06
C LEU A 17 -5.31 19.41 34.83
N ALA A 18 -4.51 20.46 34.98
CA ALA A 18 -3.65 20.98 33.92
C ALA A 18 -2.51 20.02 33.55
N CYS A 19 -1.93 19.32 34.54
CA CYS A 19 -0.89 18.31 34.29
C CYS A 19 -1.47 17.08 33.56
N SER A 20 -2.73 16.73 33.85
CA SER A 20 -3.45 15.65 33.14
C SER A 20 -3.75 16.03 31.68
N LEU A 21 -4.15 17.29 31.42
CA LEU A 21 -4.45 17.78 30.08
C LEU A 21 -3.19 18.06 29.23
N ALA A 22 -2.06 18.35 29.86
CA ALA A 22 -0.78 18.55 29.17
C ALA A 22 -0.04 17.24 28.85
N LEU A 23 -0.36 16.13 29.53
CA LEU A 23 0.15 14.80 29.19
C LEU A 23 -0.71 14.05 28.17
N MET A 24 -1.98 14.42 27.97
CA MET A 24 -2.85 13.79 26.97
C MET A 24 -2.36 13.84 25.50
N PRO A 25 -1.56 14.82 25.02
CA PRO A 25 -1.08 14.78 23.65
C PRO A 25 0.16 13.87 23.47
N LEU A 26 0.80 13.40 24.55
CA LEU A 26 2.01 12.58 24.46
C LEU A 26 1.73 11.07 24.36
N ILE A 27 0.48 10.63 24.60
CA ILE A 27 0.11 9.20 24.66
C ILE A 27 -0.82 8.79 23.50
N ALA A 28 -1.28 9.73 22.68
CA ALA A 28 -2.34 9.49 21.69
C ALA A 28 -1.87 9.43 20.22
N VAL A 29 -0.58 9.22 19.95
CA VAL A 29 -0.13 8.78 18.62
C VAL A 29 0.87 7.65 18.77
N SER A 30 0.41 6.53 19.33
CA SER A 30 1.06 5.25 19.06
C SER A 30 0.86 4.96 17.58
N TRP A 31 1.82 5.39 16.76
CA TRP A 31 1.92 5.05 15.34
C TRP A 31 2.28 3.57 15.18
N GLU A 32 1.50 2.65 15.75
CA GLU A 32 1.59 1.25 15.35
C GLU A 32 1.03 1.11 13.94
N ILE A 33 1.82 1.58 12.99
CA ILE A 33 1.65 1.35 11.57
C ILE A 33 1.82 -0.15 11.40
N LYS A 34 0.69 -0.86 11.31
CA LYS A 34 0.69 -2.31 11.18
C LYS A 34 1.12 -2.63 9.76
N MET A 35 1.98 -3.63 9.59
CA MET A 35 2.48 -4.02 8.27
C MET A 35 1.34 -4.38 7.29
N SER A 36 0.18 -4.79 7.82
CA SER A 36 -1.05 -5.07 7.07
C SER A 36 -1.71 -3.83 6.45
N ASP A 37 -1.48 -2.63 7.00
CA ASP A 37 -2.06 -1.39 6.46
C ASP A 37 -1.44 -1.00 5.11
N PHE A 38 -0.32 -1.62 4.75
CA PHE A 38 0.38 -1.42 3.48
C PHE A 38 0.11 -2.51 2.45
N GLU A 39 -0.57 -3.60 2.84
CA GLU A 39 -0.91 -4.64 1.88
C GLU A 39 -2.07 -4.18 1.00
N GLU A 40 -1.75 -3.89 -0.26
CA GLU A 40 -2.76 -3.68 -1.27
C GLU A 40 -3.65 -4.92 -1.39
N LYS A 41 -4.98 -4.71 -1.38
CA LYS A 41 -5.95 -5.80 -1.47
C LYS A 41 -5.69 -6.62 -2.73
N ASP A 42 -5.50 -7.92 -2.55
CA ASP A 42 -5.28 -8.85 -3.65
C ASP A 42 -6.51 -8.93 -4.56
N VAL A 43 -6.25 -8.90 -5.86
CA VAL A 43 -7.25 -9.02 -6.91
C VAL A 43 -7.08 -10.37 -7.60
N ASP A 44 -8.20 -11.05 -7.86
CA ASP A 44 -8.19 -12.32 -8.58
C ASP A 44 -8.08 -12.11 -10.10
N ALA A 45 -7.95 -13.21 -10.84
CA ALA A 45 -7.79 -13.17 -12.29
C ALA A 45 -8.96 -12.48 -13.02
N PHE A 46 -10.19 -12.63 -12.53
CA PHE A 46 -11.41 -12.15 -13.17
C PHE A 46 -11.65 -10.66 -12.91
N ALA A 47 -11.25 -10.17 -11.75
CA ALA A 47 -11.31 -8.76 -11.39
C ALA A 47 -10.05 -7.97 -11.83
N SER A 48 -9.06 -8.64 -12.42
CA SER A 48 -7.83 -8.04 -12.92
C SER A 48 -7.95 -7.47 -14.32
N ASN A 49 -6.93 -6.72 -14.73
CA ASN A 49 -6.75 -6.29 -16.12
C ASN A 49 -5.97 -7.29 -16.99
N GLY A 50 -5.77 -8.52 -16.50
CA GLY A 50 -5.04 -9.58 -17.19
C GLY A 50 -3.51 -9.44 -17.14
N PHE A 51 -2.96 -8.46 -16.42
CA PHE A 51 -1.54 -8.31 -16.20
C PHE A 51 -1.11 -8.75 -14.81
N ARG A 52 0.16 -9.18 -14.67
CA ARG A 52 0.77 -9.54 -13.39
C ARG A 52 2.09 -8.81 -13.19
N CYS A 53 2.43 -8.58 -11.92
CA CYS A 53 3.72 -8.05 -11.51
C CYS A 53 4.30 -8.79 -10.29
N PRO A 54 5.63 -8.86 -10.18
CA PRO A 54 6.26 -9.16 -8.90
C PRO A 54 5.81 -8.12 -7.88
N THR A 55 5.41 -8.58 -6.71
CA THR A 55 4.90 -7.77 -5.60
C THR A 55 5.56 -8.22 -4.32
N CYS A 56 6.06 -7.25 -3.54
CA CYS A 56 6.57 -7.45 -2.20
C CYS A 56 6.72 -6.09 -1.51
N PHE A 57 6.71 -6.08 -0.19
CA PHE A 57 7.01 -4.90 0.61
C PHE A 57 7.88 -5.31 1.80
N ALA A 58 9.03 -4.67 1.93
CA ALA A 58 9.99 -4.95 2.99
C ALA A 58 10.56 -3.65 3.55
N VAL A 59 10.78 -3.64 4.87
CA VAL A 59 11.33 -2.49 5.61
C VAL A 59 12.43 -3.00 6.55
N LYS A 60 13.39 -2.14 6.88
CA LYS A 60 14.54 -2.44 7.76
C LYS A 60 15.44 -3.56 7.23
N GLY A 61 15.64 -3.62 5.92
CA GLY A 61 16.52 -4.61 5.28
C GLY A 61 16.01 -6.06 5.34
N ARG A 62 14.73 -6.26 5.68
CA ARG A 62 14.08 -7.57 5.52
C ARG A 62 14.09 -7.97 4.06
N GLN A 63 14.16 -9.27 3.79
CA GLN A 63 14.13 -9.78 2.42
C GLN A 63 12.75 -9.52 1.78
N CYS A 64 12.72 -8.89 0.61
CA CYS A 64 11.52 -8.69 -0.20
C CYS A 64 11.13 -10.00 -0.91
N LYS A 65 10.39 -10.87 -0.21
CA LYS A 65 9.87 -12.14 -0.75
C LYS A 65 8.88 -11.84 -1.88
N THR A 66 9.32 -12.07 -3.10
CA THR A 66 8.58 -11.67 -4.30
C THR A 66 7.50 -12.70 -4.64
N GLU A 67 6.26 -12.22 -4.80
CA GLU A 67 5.12 -13.01 -5.27
C GLU A 67 4.53 -12.37 -6.53
N PHE A 68 4.01 -13.15 -7.47
CA PHE A 68 3.33 -12.60 -8.65
C PHE A 68 1.86 -12.37 -8.35
N LYS A 69 1.44 -11.10 -8.34
CA LYS A 69 0.05 -10.69 -8.11
C LYS A 69 -0.56 -10.07 -9.35
N TRP A 70 -1.88 -10.20 -9.48
CA TRP A 70 -2.63 -9.61 -10.58
C TRP A 70 -2.77 -8.09 -10.40
N CYS A 71 -2.73 -7.36 -11.51
CA CYS A 71 -2.90 -5.92 -11.51
C CYS A 71 -4.37 -5.53 -11.64
N ALA A 72 -4.78 -4.55 -10.83
CA ALA A 72 -6.12 -3.97 -10.86
C ALA A 72 -6.19 -2.74 -11.79
N GLY A 73 -7.38 -2.46 -12.33
CA GLY A 73 -7.66 -1.23 -13.08
C GLY A 73 -6.73 -1.04 -14.28
N ASN A 74 -6.24 0.18 -14.49
CA ASN A 74 -5.40 0.54 -15.64
C ASN A 74 -3.88 0.37 -15.40
N ARG A 75 -3.48 -0.37 -14.36
CA ARG A 75 -2.06 -0.56 -14.00
C ARG A 75 -1.38 -1.55 -14.93
N THR A 76 -0.59 -1.04 -15.88
CA THR A 76 0.06 -1.84 -16.94
C THR A 76 1.58 -1.91 -16.80
N LYS A 77 2.13 -1.36 -15.72
CA LYS A 77 3.56 -1.36 -15.41
C LYS A 77 3.84 -2.08 -14.10
N CYS A 78 5.04 -2.65 -13.99
CA CYS A 78 5.60 -3.08 -12.72
C CYS A 78 6.67 -2.06 -12.31
N VAL A 79 6.57 -1.56 -11.08
CA VAL A 79 7.60 -0.74 -10.48
C VAL A 79 8.30 -1.56 -9.40
N GLU A 80 9.63 -1.52 -9.42
CA GLU A 80 10.49 -2.02 -8.36
C GLU A 80 11.23 -0.82 -7.80
N PHE A 81 11.14 -0.62 -6.50
CA PHE A 81 11.70 0.53 -5.80
C PHE A 81 12.47 0.05 -4.58
N SER A 82 13.63 0.65 -4.34
CA SER A 82 14.33 0.56 -3.08
C SER A 82 14.83 1.93 -2.66
N GLY A 83 14.98 2.18 -1.37
CA GLY A 83 15.54 3.44 -0.89
C GLY A 83 15.79 3.44 0.60
N ILE A 84 16.30 4.56 1.09
CA ILE A 84 16.50 4.82 2.52
C ILE A 84 15.62 6.00 2.91
N ILE A 85 14.62 5.74 3.74
CA ILE A 85 13.74 6.75 4.31
C ILE A 85 14.45 7.36 5.52
N ASP A 86 14.66 8.67 5.51
CA ASP A 86 15.19 9.41 6.65
C ASP A 86 14.04 9.93 7.52
N THR A 87 13.91 9.36 8.73
CA THR A 87 12.88 9.74 9.71
C THR A 87 13.34 10.83 10.68
N GLY A 88 14.56 11.35 10.53
CA GLY A 88 15.22 12.27 11.46
C GLY A 88 15.82 11.60 12.70
N PHE A 89 15.28 10.45 13.11
CA PHE A 89 15.80 9.65 14.23
C PHE A 89 16.57 8.42 13.76
N THR A 90 16.06 7.76 12.71
CA THR A 90 16.64 6.53 12.16
C THR A 90 16.43 6.44 10.66
N ASN A 91 17.38 5.81 9.98
CA ASN A 91 17.28 5.52 8.55
C ASN A 91 16.64 4.15 8.34
N LEU A 92 15.61 4.09 7.49
CA LEU A 92 14.87 2.86 7.21
C LEU A 92 15.05 2.47 5.75
N ALA A 93 15.76 1.37 5.51
CA ALA A 93 15.80 0.75 4.19
C ALA A 93 14.42 0.17 3.83
N ILE A 94 13.92 0.51 2.66
CA ILE A 94 12.64 0.04 2.10
C ILE A 94 12.90 -0.63 0.75
N GLU A 95 12.18 -1.71 0.47
CA GLU A 95 12.04 -2.31 -0.87
C GLU A 95 10.55 -2.57 -1.14
N LEU A 96 10.08 -2.16 -2.31
CA LEU A 96 8.70 -2.30 -2.76
C LEU A 96 8.66 -2.73 -4.22
N LYS A 97 7.87 -3.76 -4.52
CA LYS A 97 7.51 -4.13 -5.89
C LYS A 97 5.99 -4.11 -5.99
N LYS A 98 5.42 -3.51 -7.04
CA LYS A 98 3.96 -3.47 -7.24
C LYS A 98 3.55 -3.15 -8.68
N CYS A 99 2.27 -3.37 -8.96
CA CYS A 99 1.60 -2.83 -10.14
C CYS A 99 1.48 -1.30 -10.05
N ALA A 100 1.78 -0.61 -11.15
CA ALA A 100 1.77 0.84 -11.26
C ALA A 100 1.09 1.29 -12.55
N GLN A 101 0.60 2.53 -12.52
CA GLN A 101 0.22 3.25 -13.74
C GLN A 101 1.47 3.80 -14.45
N ALA A 102 1.35 4.18 -15.72
CA ALA A 102 2.50 4.59 -16.52
C ALA A 102 3.14 5.92 -16.06
N ASP A 103 2.31 6.83 -15.55
CA ASP A 103 2.69 8.11 -14.94
C ASP A 103 3.58 7.92 -13.68
N GLN A 104 3.25 6.92 -12.86
CA GLN A 104 3.99 6.59 -11.63
C GLN A 104 5.44 6.11 -11.88
N CYS A 105 5.81 5.83 -13.13
CA CYS A 105 7.19 5.47 -13.48
C CYS A 105 8.09 6.66 -13.77
N SER A 106 7.53 7.83 -14.11
CA SER A 106 8.30 8.99 -14.58
C SER A 106 8.67 9.96 -13.46
N GLU A 107 7.86 10.04 -12.40
CA GLU A 107 8.07 11.02 -11.32
C GLU A 107 9.05 10.50 -10.25
N PRO A 108 10.12 11.22 -9.89
CA PRO A 108 11.07 10.77 -8.85
C PRO A 108 10.39 10.61 -7.48
N ILE A 109 10.82 9.63 -6.68
CA ILE A 109 10.26 9.38 -5.33
C ILE A 109 11.05 10.18 -4.32
N THR A 110 10.85 11.49 -4.28
CA THR A 110 11.56 12.36 -3.33
C THR A 110 11.09 12.15 -1.88
N SER A 111 9.89 11.60 -1.69
CA SER A 111 9.35 11.31 -0.37
C SER A 111 8.49 10.05 -0.34
N TYR A 112 8.46 9.40 0.81
CA TYR A 112 7.60 8.27 1.10
C TYR A 112 6.96 8.48 2.47
N MET A 113 5.61 8.50 2.51
CA MET A 113 4.84 8.85 3.71
C MET A 113 5.25 10.20 4.34
N GLY A 114 5.64 11.18 3.52
CA GLY A 114 6.07 12.50 3.99
C GLY A 114 7.51 12.59 4.50
N PHE A 115 8.26 11.47 4.49
CA PHE A 115 9.68 11.46 4.85
C PHE A 115 10.56 11.50 3.60
N PRO A 116 11.69 12.23 3.63
CA PRO A 116 12.63 12.25 2.51
C PRO A 116 13.22 10.87 2.25
N VAL A 117 13.41 10.56 0.98
CA VAL A 117 14.07 9.34 0.52
C VAL A 117 15.44 9.69 -0.04
N SER A 118 16.43 8.87 0.27
CA SER A 118 17.79 8.95 -0.28
C SER A 118 18.22 7.58 -0.81
N ASN A 119 19.28 7.56 -1.63
CA ASN A 119 19.83 6.34 -2.23
C ASN A 119 18.74 5.47 -2.88
N GLU A 120 17.86 6.12 -3.64
CA GLU A 120 16.76 5.45 -4.31
C GLU A 120 17.25 4.69 -5.53
N SER A 121 16.70 3.49 -5.72
CA SER A 121 16.72 2.80 -6.99
C SER A 121 15.29 2.57 -7.43
N ARG A 122 15.03 2.82 -8.71
CA ARG A 122 13.73 2.54 -9.32
C ARG A 122 13.95 1.85 -10.65
N TYR A 123 13.21 0.78 -10.86
CA TYR A 123 13.12 0.10 -12.13
C TYR A 123 11.66 -0.05 -12.53
N CYS A 124 11.33 0.39 -13.75
CA CYS A 124 9.99 0.25 -14.30
C CYS A 124 10.02 -0.59 -15.57
N LYS A 125 9.14 -1.59 -15.63
CA LYS A 125 8.98 -2.47 -16.79
C LYS A 125 7.51 -2.67 -17.14
N SER A 126 7.23 -3.13 -18.35
CA SER A 126 5.89 -3.55 -18.73
C SER A 126 5.44 -4.74 -17.90
N ALA A 127 4.17 -4.75 -17.51
CA ALA A 127 3.60 -5.87 -16.77
C ALA A 127 3.48 -7.12 -17.64
N PHE A 128 3.52 -8.29 -17.00
CA PHE A 128 3.48 -9.57 -17.68
C PHE A 128 2.04 -9.88 -18.07
N GLY A 129 1.78 -10.12 -19.36
CA GLY A 129 0.48 -10.57 -19.82
C GLY A 129 0.20 -11.98 -19.29
N GLY A 130 -0.80 -12.13 -18.45
CA GLY A 130 -1.14 -13.40 -17.80
C GLY A 130 -1.91 -14.36 -18.69
N GLY A 131 -1.61 -14.45 -20.00
CA GLY A 131 -2.16 -15.45 -20.95
C GLY A 131 -3.68 -15.52 -21.13
N ALA A 132 -4.46 -14.90 -20.25
CA ALA A 132 -5.91 -14.93 -20.19
C ALA A 132 -6.51 -13.77 -21.00
N ARG A 133 -5.94 -13.48 -22.18
CA ARG A 133 -6.82 -13.02 -23.25
C ARG A 133 -7.72 -14.21 -23.50
N ALA A 134 -8.93 -14.17 -22.94
CA ALA A 134 -10.03 -14.98 -23.41
C ALA A 134 -10.01 -14.84 -24.93
N ARG A 135 -9.52 -15.89 -25.60
CA ARG A 135 -9.70 -16.04 -27.04
C ARG A 135 -11.21 -15.83 -27.20
N PRO A 136 -11.71 -14.80 -27.91
CA PRO A 136 -13.13 -14.75 -28.19
C PRO A 136 -13.43 -16.11 -28.82
N ALA A 137 -14.34 -16.86 -28.19
CA ALA A 137 -14.67 -18.19 -28.66
C ALA A 137 -15.03 -18.01 -30.13
N THR A 138 -14.23 -18.60 -31.02
CA THR A 138 -14.54 -18.66 -32.43
C THR A 138 -15.99 -19.12 -32.51
N PRO A 139 -16.92 -18.35 -33.11
CA PRO A 139 -18.28 -18.83 -33.26
C PRO A 139 -18.21 -20.03 -34.20
N ILE A 140 -18.16 -21.23 -33.64
CA ILE A 140 -18.37 -22.46 -34.38
C ILE A 140 -19.84 -22.37 -34.81
N LEU A 141 -20.03 -21.93 -36.05
CA LEU A 141 -21.28 -21.99 -36.78
C LEU A 141 -21.81 -23.42 -36.66
N PHE A 142 -22.80 -23.63 -35.79
CA PHE A 142 -23.61 -24.85 -35.77
C PHE A 142 -24.49 -24.86 -37.03
N VAL A 143 -23.93 -25.31 -38.15
CA VAL A 143 -24.69 -25.64 -39.36
C VAL A 143 -24.62 -27.16 -39.57
N LEU A 144 -25.24 -27.91 -38.66
CA LEU A 144 -25.37 -29.36 -38.82
C LEU A 144 -26.69 -29.92 -38.31
N PHE A 145 -27.84 -29.23 -38.49
CA PHE A 145 -29.15 -29.90 -38.41
C PHE A 145 -30.20 -29.25 -39.33
N LEU A 146 -30.06 -29.46 -40.64
CA LEU A 146 -31.19 -29.36 -41.59
C LEU A 146 -31.20 -30.60 -42.52
N GLY A 147 -31.06 -31.78 -41.90
CA GLY A 147 -31.04 -33.07 -42.60
C GLY A 147 -32.26 -33.96 -42.39
N LYS A 148 -33.33 -33.51 -41.72
CA LYS A 148 -34.54 -34.32 -41.46
C LYS A 148 -35.82 -33.50 -41.30
N LEU A 149 -36.23 -32.78 -42.35
CA LEU A 149 -37.58 -32.20 -42.41
C LEU A 149 -38.12 -32.13 -43.86
N LEU A 150 -37.75 -33.11 -44.67
CA LEU A 150 -38.32 -33.41 -45.98
C LEU A 150 -38.46 -34.93 -46.09
N HIS A 151 -39.47 -35.47 -45.43
CA HIS A 151 -40.07 -36.75 -45.73
C HIS A 151 -41.56 -36.66 -45.42
#